data_AF-A0A653DLW6-F1
#
_entry.id   AF-A0A653DLW6-F1
#
_cell.length_a   1.000
_cell.length_b   1.000
_cell.length_c   1.000
_cell.angle_alpha   90.00
_cell.angle_beta   90.00
_cell.angle_gamma   90.00
#
_symmetry.space_group_name_H-M   'P 1'
#
loop_
_entity.id
_entity.type
_entity.pdbx_description
1 polymer ?
#
loop_
_entity_poly.entity_id
_entity_poly.type
_entity_poly.pdbx_seq_one_letter_code
_entity_poly.pdbx_strand_id
1 'polypeptide(L)'
;METPKEGDVPTVINLKISELILTPLICASLIGEILKGLLYQKNQIPYPYNYMKNMVIKKRQKQEVDKPGKENMTVLNHYRTVSSAYDTIEEIVKALKGEFSKNGDHIKEVLIIFGIVPQCPKELFTISISDLAVGHIERNHIAYMDKYQQKILRNIFLSQSWIDLIDSSLFLHKYFHLLEMNTSGSIHYNNDTRTFIPSGALTFSQGLKHTKIIISSEYNAETNCCENLIVYGQSKPCISGESVESIINVALTESWYQFKDMVKGFKDCYIHNVSASELW
;
A
#
# COMPACT_ATOMS: atom_id res chain seq x y z
N MET A 1 24.28 -13.52 -31.00
CA MET A 1 24.19 -12.30 -30.18
C MET A 1 22.79 -11.73 -30.42
N GLU A 2 21.82 -12.22 -29.65
CA GLU A 2 20.45 -11.74 -29.73
C GLU A 2 20.35 -10.47 -28.88
N THR A 3 19.89 -9.38 -29.49
CA THR A 3 19.53 -8.14 -28.81
C THR A 3 18.36 -8.40 -27.86
N PRO A 4 18.39 -7.90 -26.60
CA PRO A 4 17.24 -8.03 -25.71
C PRO A 4 16.04 -7.32 -26.34
N LYS A 5 14.94 -8.04 -26.54
CA LYS A 5 13.67 -7.45 -26.97
C LYS A 5 13.12 -6.57 -25.85
N GLU A 6 12.41 -5.52 -26.24
CA GLU A 6 11.88 -4.37 -25.50
C GLU A 6 10.86 -4.68 -24.37
N GLY A 7 10.93 -5.85 -23.73
CA GLY A 7 9.89 -6.37 -22.82
C GLY A 7 10.35 -6.77 -21.41
N ASP A 8 11.63 -6.69 -21.08
CA ASP A 8 12.17 -7.18 -19.79
C ASP A 8 12.65 -6.07 -18.83
N VAL A 9 12.63 -4.80 -19.24
CA VAL A 9 13.06 -3.68 -18.39
C VAL A 9 11.83 -3.04 -17.72
N PRO A 10 11.79 -2.94 -16.38
CA PRO A 10 10.68 -2.28 -15.71
C PRO A 10 10.57 -0.82 -16.13
N THR A 11 9.33 -0.36 -16.32
CA THR A 11 9.07 1.08 -16.47
C THR A 11 9.33 1.74 -15.12
N VAL A 12 10.29 2.67 -15.04
CA VAL A 12 10.71 3.28 -13.78
C VAL A 12 10.08 4.67 -13.61
N ILE A 13 9.47 4.90 -12.45
CA ILE A 13 8.97 6.19 -11.99
C ILE A 13 9.82 6.61 -10.80
N ASN A 14 10.66 7.63 -10.99
CA ASN A 14 11.51 8.17 -9.93
C ASN A 14 10.81 9.34 -9.24
N LEU A 15 10.62 9.22 -7.93
CA LEU A 15 10.05 10.26 -7.09
C LEU A 15 11.12 10.74 -6.12
N LYS A 16 11.49 12.01 -6.27
CA LYS A 16 12.32 12.72 -5.31
C LYS A 16 11.41 13.58 -4.44
N ILE A 17 11.48 13.35 -3.12
CA ILE A 17 10.67 14.05 -2.14
C ILE A 17 11.60 14.86 -1.24
N SER A 18 11.62 16.17 -1.45
CA SER A 18 12.47 17.10 -0.67
C SER A 18 11.72 17.69 0.54
N GLU A 19 10.39 17.70 0.49
CA GLU A 19 9.55 18.40 1.48
C GLU A 19 9.04 17.52 2.63
N LEU A 20 9.34 16.22 2.60
CA LEU A 20 8.86 15.25 3.57
C LEU A 20 9.99 14.34 4.03
N ILE A 21 10.07 14.14 5.34
CA ILE A 21 10.94 13.15 5.96
C ILE A 21 10.23 11.80 5.86
N LEU A 22 10.86 10.83 5.22
CA LEU A 22 10.30 9.50 4.98
C LEU A 22 10.50 8.60 6.19
N THR A 23 9.71 8.84 7.23
CA THR A 23 9.64 7.94 8.39
C THR A 23 8.85 6.66 8.05
N PRO A 24 9.04 5.55 8.78
CA PRO A 24 8.32 4.30 8.50
C PRO A 24 6.79 4.44 8.39
N LEU A 25 6.15 5.20 9.29
CA LEU A 25 4.70 5.38 9.24
C LEU A 25 4.26 6.24 8.03
N ILE A 26 5.05 7.24 7.66
CA ILE A 26 4.80 8.06 6.46
C ILE A 26 4.90 7.20 5.21
N CYS A 27 5.94 6.38 5.11
CA CYS A 27 6.15 5.46 4.01
C CYS A 27 4.96 4.50 3.85
N ALA A 28 4.55 3.83 4.93
CA ALA A 28 3.39 2.94 4.91
C ALA A 28 2.11 3.67 4.51
N SER A 29 1.91 4.89 5.01
CA SER A 29 0.74 5.68 4.69
C SER A 29 0.75 6.12 3.21
N LEU A 30 1.91 6.52 2.68
CA LEU A 30 2.08 6.88 1.28
C LEU A 30 1.83 5.69 0.34
N ILE A 31 2.38 4.51 0.67
CA ILE A 31 2.13 3.26 -0.06
C ILE A 31 0.63 2.93 -0.05
N GLY A 32 -0.05 3.10 1.10
CA GLY A 32 -1.49 2.89 1.21
C GLY A 32 -2.30 3.81 0.29
N GLU A 33 -1.88 5.05 0.12
CA GLU A 33 -2.53 6.01 -0.78
C GLU A 33 -2.21 5.75 -2.27
N ILE A 34 -0.98 5.32 -2.57
CA ILE A 34 -0.61 4.83 -3.90
C ILE A 34 -1.46 3.62 -4.27
N LEU A 35 -1.64 2.66 -3.35
CA LEU A 35 -2.52 1.51 -3.54
C LEU A 35 -3.96 1.95 -3.87
N LYS A 36 -4.56 2.82 -3.05
CA LYS A 36 -5.93 3.32 -3.31
C LYS A 36 -6.07 3.98 -4.68
N GLY A 37 -5.09 4.80 -5.07
CA GLY A 37 -5.04 5.42 -6.38
C GLY A 37 -4.90 4.39 -7.51
N LEU A 38 -3.98 3.43 -7.37
CA LEU A 38 -3.76 2.32 -8.29
C LEU A 38 -5.05 1.54 -8.57
N LEU A 39 -5.81 1.19 -7.53
CA LEU A 39 -7.05 0.42 -7.68
C LEU A 39 -8.09 1.15 -8.51
N TYR A 40 -8.20 2.47 -8.35
CA TYR A 40 -9.11 3.27 -9.15
C TYR A 40 -8.61 3.43 -10.59
N GLN A 41 -7.36 3.85 -10.77
CA GLN A 41 -6.75 4.09 -12.08
C GLN A 41 -6.71 2.81 -12.95
N LYS A 42 -6.54 1.64 -12.34
CA LYS A 42 -6.56 0.34 -13.04
C LYS A 42 -7.95 -0.28 -13.12
N ASN A 43 -9.03 0.48 -12.87
CA ASN A 43 -10.41 0.01 -12.94
C ASN A 43 -10.70 -1.24 -12.10
N GLN A 44 -9.99 -1.42 -10.97
CA GLN A 44 -10.26 -2.49 -10.01
C GLN A 44 -11.40 -2.12 -9.07
N ILE A 45 -11.55 -0.82 -8.78
CA ILE A 45 -12.73 -0.26 -8.13
C ILE A 45 -13.34 0.81 -9.06
N PRO A 46 -14.67 0.94 -9.10
CA PRO A 46 -15.35 1.83 -10.03
C PRO A 46 -15.37 3.30 -9.59
N TYR A 47 -15.04 3.58 -8.32
CA TYR A 47 -15.06 4.92 -7.76
C TYR A 47 -13.77 5.22 -7.00
N PRO A 48 -13.42 6.50 -6.82
CA PRO A 48 -12.34 6.89 -5.92
C PRO A 48 -12.57 6.33 -4.51
N TYR A 49 -11.51 5.86 -3.87
CA TYR A 49 -11.59 5.23 -2.55
C TYR A 49 -12.34 6.08 -1.51
N ASN A 50 -12.13 7.41 -1.47
CA ASN A 50 -12.81 8.29 -0.53
C ASN A 50 -14.33 8.35 -0.75
N TYR A 51 -14.77 8.26 -2.00
CA TYR A 51 -16.19 8.17 -2.32
C TYR A 51 -16.74 6.85 -1.76
N MET A 52 -16.13 5.70 -2.12
CA MET A 52 -16.50 4.38 -1.60
C MET A 52 -16.58 4.33 -0.07
N LYS A 53 -15.60 4.91 0.63
CA LYS A 53 -15.58 5.03 2.10
C LYS A 53 -16.84 5.72 2.62
N ASN A 54 -17.14 6.91 2.09
CA ASN A 54 -18.31 7.69 2.53
C ASN A 54 -19.62 6.94 2.29
N MET A 55 -19.72 6.23 1.16
CA MET A 55 -20.89 5.43 0.83
C MET A 55 -21.12 4.27 1.80
N VAL A 56 -20.07 3.51 2.10
CA VAL A 56 -20.14 2.38 3.03
C VAL A 56 -20.50 2.87 4.43
N ILE A 57 -19.86 3.94 4.91
CA ILE A 57 -20.16 4.53 6.23
C ILE A 57 -21.61 4.99 6.31
N LYS A 58 -22.10 5.72 5.30
CA LYS A 58 -23.48 6.22 5.24
C LYS A 58 -24.49 5.07 5.27
N LYS A 59 -24.24 3.98 4.54
CA LYS A 59 -25.15 2.81 4.54
C LYS A 59 -25.14 2.08 5.88
N ARG A 60 -23.98 1.91 6.51
CA ARG A 60 -23.86 1.32 7.85
C ARG A 60 -24.66 2.12 8.88
N GLN A 61 -24.53 3.43 8.88
CA GLN A 61 -25.27 4.32 9.79
C GLN A 61 -26.79 4.23 9.60
N LYS A 62 -27.28 4.10 8.36
CA LYS A 62 -28.73 3.91 8.10
C LYS A 62 -29.25 2.55 8.57
N GLN A 63 -28.47 1.48 8.42
CA GLN A 63 -28.85 0.14 8.88
C GLN A 63 -28.98 0.03 10.41
N GLU A 64 -28.29 0.88 11.18
CA GLU A 64 -28.44 0.94 12.63
C GLU A 64 -29.76 1.61 13.07
N VAL A 65 -30.39 2.41 12.19
CA VAL A 65 -31.57 3.23 12.50
C VAL A 65 -32.87 2.63 11.93
N ASP A 66 -32.82 1.99 10.76
CA ASP A 66 -34.01 1.47 10.07
C ASP A 66 -34.22 -0.05 10.23
N LYS A 67 -35.49 -0.46 10.40
CA LYS A 67 -35.90 -1.88 10.35
C LYS A 67 -35.76 -2.43 8.92
N PRO A 68 -35.42 -3.73 8.73
CA PRO A 68 -35.20 -4.30 7.40
C PRO A 68 -36.49 -4.27 6.57
N GLY A 69 -36.55 -3.33 5.61
CA GLY A 69 -37.55 -3.33 4.54
C GLY A 69 -37.19 -4.36 3.46
N LYS A 70 -38.08 -4.53 2.46
CA LYS A 70 -37.80 -5.32 1.24
C LYS A 70 -36.73 -4.62 0.41
N GLU A 71 -35.46 -4.80 0.76
CA GLU A 71 -34.33 -4.30 -0.04
C GLU A 71 -34.18 -5.10 -1.34
N ASN A 72 -33.84 -4.42 -2.43
CA ASN A 72 -33.53 -5.07 -3.70
C ASN A 72 -32.27 -5.94 -3.54
N MET A 73 -32.38 -7.22 -3.89
CA MET A 73 -31.29 -8.19 -3.68
C MET A 73 -30.02 -7.82 -4.45
N THR A 74 -30.16 -7.24 -5.64
CA THR A 74 -29.02 -6.78 -6.43
C THR A 74 -28.28 -5.64 -5.73
N VAL A 75 -29.01 -4.69 -5.14
CA VAL A 75 -28.43 -3.56 -4.39
C VAL A 75 -27.68 -4.07 -3.15
N LEU A 76 -28.28 -5.00 -2.41
CA LEU A 76 -27.68 -5.55 -1.19
C LEU A 76 -26.43 -6.41 -1.50
N ASN A 77 -26.44 -7.20 -2.57
CA ASN A 77 -25.26 -7.96 -3.00
C ASN A 77 -24.13 -7.04 -3.49
N HIS A 78 -24.48 -5.98 -4.21
CA HIS A 78 -23.51 -4.97 -4.61
C HIS A 78 -22.90 -4.29 -3.38
N TYR A 79 -23.71 -3.86 -2.41
CA TYR A 79 -23.23 -3.30 -1.15
C TYR A 79 -22.29 -4.26 -0.39
N ARG A 80 -22.63 -5.55 -0.27
CA ARG A 80 -21.75 -6.55 0.38
C ARG A 80 -20.39 -6.64 -0.30
N THR A 81 -20.38 -6.60 -1.64
CA THR A 81 -19.13 -6.62 -2.42
C THR A 81 -18.30 -5.37 -2.13
N VAL A 82 -18.92 -4.18 -2.18
CA VAL A 82 -18.24 -2.90 -1.95
C VAL A 82 -17.75 -2.77 -0.51
N SER A 83 -18.59 -3.14 0.46
CA SER A 83 -18.24 -3.17 1.89
C SER A 83 -17.06 -4.10 2.15
N SER A 84 -17.10 -5.33 1.63
CA SER A 84 -16.00 -6.29 1.79
C SER A 84 -14.71 -5.78 1.17
N ALA A 85 -14.76 -5.20 -0.04
CA ALA A 85 -13.57 -4.62 -0.67
C ALA A 85 -13.01 -3.45 0.15
N TYR A 86 -13.88 -2.57 0.66
CA TYR A 86 -13.49 -1.47 1.54
C TYR A 86 -12.80 -1.96 2.81
N ASP A 87 -13.39 -2.94 3.51
CA ASP A 87 -12.85 -3.48 4.75
C ASP A 87 -11.47 -4.13 4.52
N THR A 88 -11.33 -4.94 3.47
CA THR A 88 -10.03 -5.58 3.15
C THR A 88 -8.96 -4.55 2.77
N ILE A 89 -9.31 -3.48 2.02
CA ILE A 89 -8.35 -2.40 1.72
C ILE A 89 -7.90 -1.69 3.00
N GLU A 90 -8.83 -1.39 3.92
CA GLU A 90 -8.49 -0.80 5.22
C GLU A 90 -7.61 -1.71 6.07
N GLU A 91 -7.89 -3.01 6.08
CA GLU A 91 -7.06 -4.00 6.76
C GLU A 91 -5.65 -4.07 6.18
N ILE A 92 -5.51 -4.03 4.84
CA ILE A 92 -4.20 -3.98 4.17
C ILE A 92 -3.42 -2.73 4.61
N VAL A 93 -4.05 -1.55 4.54
CA VAL A 93 -3.40 -0.29 4.93
C VAL A 93 -3.02 -0.30 6.40
N LYS A 94 -3.87 -0.85 7.27
CA LYS A 94 -3.58 -1.00 8.70
C LYS A 94 -2.41 -1.97 8.94
N ALA A 95 -2.39 -3.10 8.24
CA ALA A 95 -1.33 -4.10 8.37
C ALA A 95 0.01 -3.54 7.89
N LEU A 96 0.04 -2.85 6.76
CA LEU A 96 1.23 -2.13 6.25
C LEU A 96 1.80 -1.18 7.31
N LYS A 97 0.96 -0.34 7.92
CA LYS A 97 1.40 0.55 9.00
C LYS A 97 1.96 -0.22 10.18
N GLY A 98 1.34 -1.34 10.54
CA GLY A 98 1.81 -2.23 11.61
C GLY A 98 3.18 -2.84 11.32
N GLU A 99 3.43 -3.27 10.08
CA GLU A 99 4.70 -3.88 9.69
C GLU A 99 5.82 -2.84 9.58
N PHE A 100 5.58 -1.70 8.93
CA PHE A 100 6.56 -0.61 8.90
C PHE A 100 6.92 -0.09 10.29
N SER A 101 5.96 -0.04 11.21
CA SER A 101 6.23 0.40 12.59
C SER A 101 7.10 -0.59 13.38
N LYS A 102 7.08 -1.88 13.02
CA LYS A 102 7.83 -2.93 13.72
C LYS A 102 9.18 -3.22 13.05
N ASN A 103 9.19 -3.22 11.72
CA ASN A 103 10.24 -3.78 10.88
C ASN A 103 10.70 -2.79 9.78
N GLY A 104 10.40 -1.49 9.91
CA GLY A 104 10.67 -0.46 8.90
C GLY A 104 12.06 -0.53 8.27
N ASP A 105 13.09 -0.69 9.10
CA ASP A 105 14.50 -0.73 8.70
C ASP A 105 14.86 -1.97 7.86
N HIS A 106 14.00 -2.98 7.88
CA HIS A 106 14.17 -4.24 7.16
C HIS A 106 13.27 -4.34 5.92
N ILE A 107 12.42 -3.35 5.65
CA ILE A 107 11.52 -3.37 4.49
C ILE A 107 12.20 -2.66 3.32
N LYS A 108 12.69 -3.43 2.35
CA LYS A 108 13.33 -2.88 1.13
C LYS A 108 12.31 -2.48 0.05
N GLU A 109 11.30 -3.31 -0.16
CA GLU A 109 10.30 -3.10 -1.20
C GLU A 109 8.94 -3.71 -0.89
N VAL A 110 7.91 -3.14 -1.52
CA VAL A 110 6.52 -3.56 -1.45
C VAL A 110 6.00 -3.81 -2.86
N LEU A 111 5.38 -4.97 -3.07
CA LEU A 111 4.84 -5.42 -4.34
C LEU A 111 3.33 -5.37 -4.32
N ILE A 112 2.73 -4.69 -5.30
CA ILE A 112 1.30 -4.74 -5.59
C ILE A 112 1.13 -5.52 -6.89
N ILE A 113 0.49 -6.68 -6.79
CA ILE A 113 0.40 -7.64 -7.89
C ILE A 113 -1.03 -7.73 -8.40
N PHE A 114 -1.24 -7.48 -9.69
CA PHE A 114 -2.53 -7.73 -10.35
C PHE A 114 -2.49 -9.07 -11.11
N GLY A 115 -3.35 -9.99 -10.73
CA GLY A 115 -3.33 -11.34 -11.28
C GLY A 115 -4.42 -12.25 -10.75
N ILE A 116 -4.38 -13.52 -11.15
CA ILE A 116 -5.23 -14.57 -10.57
C ILE A 116 -4.50 -15.23 -9.38
N VAL A 117 -3.19 -15.41 -9.51
CA VAL A 117 -2.30 -15.96 -8.48
C VAL A 117 -0.99 -15.17 -8.45
N PRO A 118 -0.31 -15.06 -7.30
CA PRO A 118 0.93 -14.28 -7.16
C PRO A 118 2.07 -14.74 -8.09
N GLN A 119 2.13 -16.03 -8.41
CA GLN A 119 3.21 -16.63 -9.23
C GLN A 119 3.06 -16.34 -10.73
N CYS A 120 1.85 -15.99 -11.17
CA CYS A 120 1.54 -15.70 -12.56
C CYS A 120 0.84 -14.34 -12.67
N PRO A 121 1.53 -13.24 -12.31
CA PRO A 121 0.95 -11.91 -12.38
C PRO A 121 0.77 -11.49 -13.84
N LYS A 122 -0.23 -10.63 -14.07
CA LYS A 122 -0.40 -9.95 -15.37
C LYS A 122 0.26 -8.57 -15.35
N GLU A 123 0.27 -7.94 -14.18
CA GLU A 123 0.94 -6.67 -13.97
C GLU A 123 1.47 -6.62 -12.54
N LEU A 124 2.65 -6.01 -12.38
CA LEU A 124 3.38 -5.90 -11.12
C LEU A 124 3.81 -4.44 -10.90
N PHE A 125 3.54 -3.93 -9.70
CA PHE A 125 4.07 -2.68 -9.22
C PHE A 125 5.03 -2.94 -8.06
N THR A 126 6.28 -2.56 -8.23
CA THR A 126 7.27 -2.57 -7.15
C THR A 126 7.44 -1.15 -6.62
N ILE A 127 7.26 -0.96 -5.32
CA ILE A 127 7.54 0.31 -4.64
C ILE A 127 8.77 0.09 -3.77
N SER A 128 9.85 0.79 -4.07
CA SER A 128 11.10 0.75 -3.30
C SER A 128 11.35 2.11 -2.65
N ILE A 129 11.72 2.10 -1.37
CA ILE A 129 12.06 3.31 -0.61
C ILE A 129 13.57 3.29 -0.33
N SER A 130 14.27 4.34 -0.76
CA SER A 130 15.73 4.37 -0.69
C SER A 130 16.27 4.66 0.71
N ASP A 131 15.68 5.63 1.41
CA ASP A 131 16.21 6.13 2.69
C ASP A 131 15.05 6.35 3.67
N LEU A 132 14.90 5.44 4.63
CA LEU A 132 13.97 5.62 5.75
C LEU A 132 14.66 6.40 6.89
N ALA A 133 13.99 7.44 7.36
CA ALA A 133 14.44 8.22 8.50
C ALA A 133 13.99 7.55 9.81
N VAL A 134 14.92 6.88 10.49
CA VAL A 134 14.71 6.19 11.77
C VAL A 134 14.96 7.14 12.94
N GLY A 135 14.31 6.92 14.09
CA GLY A 135 14.53 7.72 15.31
C GLY A 135 13.74 9.03 15.39
N HIS A 136 12.85 9.28 14.43
CA HIS A 136 11.95 10.44 14.42
C HIS A 136 10.63 10.17 15.15
N ILE A 137 10.03 11.23 15.72
CA ILE A 137 8.70 11.16 16.32
C ILE A 137 7.65 11.27 15.20
N GLU A 138 7.11 10.13 14.79
CA GLU A 138 6.15 9.96 13.69
C GLU A 138 5.00 10.99 13.68
N ARG A 139 4.44 11.29 14.85
CA ARG A 139 3.30 12.21 15.00
C ARG A 139 3.62 13.63 14.53
N ASN A 140 4.88 14.05 14.63
CA ASN A 140 5.30 15.40 14.23
C ASN A 140 5.35 15.54 12.71
N HIS A 141 5.45 14.43 11.99
CA HIS A 141 5.60 14.42 10.54
C HIS A 141 4.30 14.11 9.80
N ILE A 142 3.31 13.50 10.46
CA ILE A 142 2.03 13.12 9.84
C ILE A 142 1.25 14.33 9.29
N ALA A 143 1.32 15.48 9.96
CA ALA A 143 0.65 16.70 9.49
C ALA A 143 1.24 17.23 8.16
N TYR A 144 2.54 17.00 7.93
CA TYR A 144 3.18 17.36 6.67
C TYR A 144 2.81 16.37 5.56
N MET A 145 2.58 15.10 5.90
CA MET A 145 2.09 14.11 4.97
C MET A 145 0.76 14.57 4.35
N ASP A 146 -0.23 14.97 5.15
CA ASP A 146 -1.53 15.43 4.65
C ASP A 146 -1.42 16.60 3.66
N LYS A 147 -0.45 17.50 3.89
CA LYS A 147 -0.19 18.65 3.02
C LYS A 147 0.43 18.26 1.68
N TYR A 148 1.37 17.32 1.67
CA TYR A 148 2.17 16.99 0.49
C TYR A 148 1.71 15.72 -0.25
N GLN A 149 0.86 14.90 0.36
CA GLN A 149 0.35 13.66 -0.23
C GLN A 149 -0.24 13.89 -1.62
N GLN A 150 -1.11 14.90 -1.79
CA GLN A 150 -1.74 15.18 -3.09
C GLN A 150 -0.72 15.58 -4.16
N LYS A 151 0.33 16.33 -3.77
CA LYS A 151 1.43 16.70 -4.66
C LYS A 151 2.19 15.46 -5.12
N ILE A 152 2.52 14.56 -4.19
CA ILE A 152 3.24 13.31 -4.48
C ILE A 152 2.42 12.42 -5.40
N LEU A 153 1.15 12.15 -5.06
CA LEU A 153 0.26 11.33 -5.89
C LEU A 153 0.08 11.93 -7.28
N ARG A 154 -0.04 13.26 -7.39
CA ARG A 154 -0.11 13.95 -8.68
C ARG A 154 1.15 13.73 -9.51
N ASN A 155 2.34 13.80 -8.90
CA ASN A 155 3.59 13.55 -9.62
C ASN A 155 3.69 12.11 -10.15
N ILE A 156 3.12 11.14 -9.44
CA ILE A 156 3.03 9.75 -9.90
C ILE A 156 2.07 9.65 -11.09
N PHE A 157 0.81 10.03 -10.87
CA PHE A 157 -0.29 9.75 -11.80
C PHE A 157 -0.30 10.66 -13.04
N LEU A 158 0.40 11.80 -13.01
CA LEU A 158 0.62 12.67 -14.17
C LEU A 158 1.99 12.48 -14.81
N SER A 159 2.80 11.53 -14.35
CA SER A 159 4.07 11.23 -15.02
C SER A 159 3.80 10.65 -16.40
N GLN A 160 4.65 10.97 -17.38
CA GLN A 160 4.51 10.43 -18.73
C GLN A 160 4.54 8.89 -18.72
N SER A 161 5.49 8.31 -17.95
CA SER A 161 5.60 6.88 -17.72
C SER A 161 4.31 6.24 -17.23
N TRP A 162 3.52 6.95 -16.41
CA TRP A 162 2.24 6.45 -15.92
C TRP A 162 1.13 6.55 -16.98
N ILE A 163 1.08 7.67 -17.71
CA ILE A 163 0.09 7.89 -18.77
C ILE A 163 0.26 6.82 -19.86
N ASP A 164 1.50 6.54 -20.26
CA ASP A 164 1.81 5.51 -21.26
C ASP A 164 1.39 4.10 -20.77
N LEU A 165 1.39 3.88 -19.44
CA LEU A 165 1.02 2.61 -18.82
C LEU A 165 -0.51 2.39 -18.76
N ILE A 166 -1.29 3.46 -18.50
CA ILE A 166 -2.72 3.35 -18.21
C ILE A 166 -3.57 3.03 -19.43
N ASP A 167 -3.13 3.46 -20.61
CA ASP A 167 -3.82 3.20 -21.89
C ASP A 167 -3.85 1.72 -22.25
N SER A 168 -3.02 0.90 -21.59
CA SER A 168 -3.03 -0.54 -21.75
C SER A 168 -4.17 -1.17 -20.92
N SER A 169 -5.41 -1.05 -21.41
CA SER A 169 -6.61 -1.48 -20.68
C SER A 169 -6.50 -2.91 -20.17
N LEU A 170 -6.61 -3.07 -18.85
CA LEU A 170 -6.71 -4.37 -18.22
C LEU A 170 -8.17 -4.65 -17.90
N PHE A 171 -8.68 -5.79 -18.38
CA PHE A 171 -9.92 -6.35 -17.87
C PHE A 171 -9.79 -6.57 -16.36
N LEU A 172 -10.85 -6.32 -15.57
CA LEU A 172 -10.81 -6.43 -14.10
C LEU A 172 -10.01 -7.65 -13.67
N HIS A 173 -8.92 -7.39 -12.95
CA HIS A 173 -8.18 -8.46 -12.34
C HIS A 173 -9.01 -8.93 -11.17
N LYS A 174 -9.27 -10.23 -11.16
CA LYS A 174 -10.16 -10.78 -10.15
C LYS A 174 -9.55 -10.64 -8.76
N TYR A 175 -8.24 -10.46 -8.63
CA TYR A 175 -7.53 -10.37 -7.35
C TYR A 175 -6.29 -9.49 -7.47
N PHE A 176 -5.92 -8.82 -6.37
CA PHE A 176 -4.57 -8.32 -6.21
C PHE A 176 -3.97 -8.78 -4.89
N HIS A 177 -2.67 -9.06 -4.93
CA HIS A 177 -1.89 -9.50 -3.78
C HIS A 177 -0.91 -8.40 -3.41
N LEU A 178 -0.89 -8.06 -2.12
CA LEU A 178 0.18 -7.28 -1.55
C LEU A 178 1.23 -8.27 -1.05
N LEU A 179 2.41 -8.24 -1.64
CA LEU A 179 3.58 -8.92 -1.12
C LEU A 179 4.53 -7.90 -0.52
N GLU A 180 4.87 -8.12 0.73
CA GLU A 180 5.82 -7.33 1.48
C GLU A 180 7.10 -8.14 1.68
N MET A 181 8.20 -7.40 1.83
CA MET A 181 9.40 -7.75 2.57
C MET A 181 10.50 -8.48 1.81
N ASN A 182 11.67 -7.89 1.95
CA ASN A 182 12.97 -8.52 1.77
C ASN A 182 13.73 -8.17 3.05
N THR A 183 13.44 -8.91 4.11
CA THR A 183 13.96 -8.65 5.46
C THR A 183 15.38 -9.16 5.61
N SER A 184 16.25 -8.32 6.14
CA SER A 184 17.58 -8.71 6.60
C SER A 184 17.50 -9.30 8.01
N GLY A 185 17.40 -10.63 8.15
CA GLY A 185 17.56 -11.32 9.44
C GLY A 185 16.49 -12.37 9.74
N SER A 186 16.80 -13.25 10.69
CA SER A 186 15.87 -14.28 11.21
C SER A 186 14.82 -13.61 12.09
N ILE A 187 13.80 -13.01 11.48
CA ILE A 187 12.67 -12.49 12.24
C ILE A 187 11.81 -13.69 12.67
N HIS A 188 12.02 -14.13 13.92
CA HIS A 188 11.17 -15.12 14.58
C HIS A 188 9.81 -14.50 14.88
N TYR A 189 8.91 -14.58 13.92
CA TYR A 189 7.51 -14.22 14.13
C TYR A 189 6.78 -15.38 14.85
N ASN A 190 5.97 -15.09 15.88
CA ASN A 190 5.04 -16.07 16.47
C ASN A 190 3.83 -16.29 15.53
N ASN A 191 3.28 -17.51 15.49
CA ASN A 191 2.47 -18.02 14.37
C ASN A 191 0.95 -17.75 14.39
N ASP A 192 0.34 -17.28 15.49
CA ASP A 192 -1.12 -17.44 15.63
C ASP A 192 -2.03 -16.27 15.19
N THR A 193 -1.50 -15.10 14.78
CA THR A 193 -2.35 -13.92 14.46
C THR A 193 -1.89 -13.09 13.26
N ARG A 194 -1.11 -13.65 12.34
CA ARG A 194 -0.46 -12.84 11.30
C ARG A 194 -1.40 -12.38 10.20
N THR A 195 -1.31 -11.10 9.85
CA THR A 195 -1.95 -10.54 8.65
C THR A 195 -1.09 -10.74 7.40
N PHE A 196 0.24 -10.87 7.56
CA PHE A 196 1.19 -11.24 6.51
C PHE A 196 1.79 -12.63 6.78
N ILE A 197 1.73 -13.51 5.80
CA ILE A 197 2.21 -14.89 5.86
C ILE A 197 3.47 -15.04 5.00
N PRO A 198 4.47 -15.85 5.41
CA PRO A 198 5.63 -16.11 4.56
C PRO A 198 5.21 -16.66 3.20
N SER A 199 5.83 -16.16 2.14
CA SER A 199 5.62 -16.60 0.76
C SER A 199 6.91 -17.20 0.21
N GLY A 200 6.75 -18.15 -0.71
CA GLY A 200 7.90 -18.74 -1.42
C GLY A 200 8.60 -17.71 -2.31
N ALA A 201 9.75 -18.12 -2.88
CA ALA A 201 10.45 -17.31 -3.86
C ALA A 201 9.52 -16.97 -5.04
N LEU A 202 9.38 -15.67 -5.33
CA LEU A 202 8.63 -15.19 -6.48
C LEU A 202 9.54 -15.18 -7.71
N THR A 203 9.11 -15.87 -8.76
CA THR A 203 9.70 -15.78 -10.08
C THR A 203 8.60 -15.39 -11.06
N PHE A 204 8.91 -14.44 -11.94
CA PHE A 204 7.94 -13.89 -12.87
C PHE A 204 8.28 -14.29 -14.30
N SER A 205 7.25 -14.55 -15.11
CA SER A 205 7.41 -14.92 -16.52
C SER A 205 7.86 -13.73 -17.38
N GLN A 206 8.55 -14.03 -18.49
CA GLN A 206 8.88 -13.05 -19.52
C GLN A 206 7.62 -12.38 -20.09
N GLY A 207 7.67 -11.06 -20.30
CA GLY A 207 6.54 -10.26 -20.80
C GLY A 207 5.56 -9.75 -19.74
N LEU A 208 5.89 -9.88 -18.45
CA LEU A 208 5.15 -9.24 -17.37
C LEU A 208 5.23 -7.71 -17.48
N LYS A 209 4.09 -7.03 -17.43
CA LYS A 209 4.07 -5.56 -17.26
C LYS A 209 4.58 -5.21 -15.87
N HIS A 210 5.80 -4.69 -15.78
CA HIS A 210 6.43 -4.33 -14.52
C HIS A 210 6.68 -2.83 -14.45
N THR A 211 6.11 -2.19 -13.43
CA THR A 211 6.37 -0.80 -13.09
C THR A 211 7.10 -0.71 -11.76
N LYS A 212 8.20 0.03 -11.70
CA LYS A 212 8.94 0.30 -10.46
C LYS A 212 8.82 1.76 -10.06
N ILE A 213 8.26 2.01 -8.89
CA ILE A 213 8.16 3.33 -8.27
C ILE A 213 9.27 3.43 -7.23
N ILE A 214 10.25 4.31 -7.47
CA ILE A 214 11.37 4.54 -6.57
C ILE A 214 11.10 5.84 -5.80
N ILE A 215 10.95 5.72 -4.49
CA ILE A 215 10.72 6.84 -3.58
C ILE A 215 12.03 7.15 -2.87
N SER A 216 12.58 8.32 -3.13
CA SER A 216 13.83 8.81 -2.55
C SER A 216 13.57 10.11 -1.78
N SER A 217 14.21 10.24 -0.61
CA SER A 217 14.19 11.49 0.17
C SER A 217 15.51 12.22 -0.03
N GLU A 218 15.47 13.54 -0.13
CA GLU A 218 16.68 14.37 -0.10
C GLU A 218 17.06 14.78 1.33
N TYR A 219 16.56 14.05 2.33
CA TYR A 219 16.78 14.33 3.74
C TYR A 219 18.23 14.05 4.17
N ASN A 220 18.87 15.04 4.81
CA ASN A 220 20.16 14.85 5.46
C ASN A 220 19.95 14.27 6.87
N ALA A 221 20.40 13.03 7.07
CA ALA A 221 20.29 12.31 8.35
C ALA A 221 20.96 13.02 9.55
N GLU A 222 21.85 13.97 9.29
CA GLU A 222 22.56 14.76 10.31
C GLU A 222 21.67 15.80 11.02
N THR A 223 20.47 16.09 10.50
CA THR A 223 19.55 17.08 11.09
C THR A 223 18.38 16.42 11.81
N ASN A 224 18.58 15.92 13.03
CA ASN A 224 17.49 15.34 13.81
C ASN A 224 16.48 16.42 14.25
N CYS A 225 15.47 16.67 13.41
CA CYS A 225 14.42 17.67 13.65
C CYS A 225 13.55 17.35 14.88
N CYS A 226 13.69 16.17 15.49
CA CYS A 226 12.95 15.74 16.67
C CYS A 226 13.72 15.83 17.98
N GLU A 227 15.04 16.09 17.96
CA GLU A 227 15.91 15.96 19.13
C GLU A 227 15.59 16.94 20.27
N ASN A 228 14.83 18.01 19.99
CA ASN A 228 14.53 19.08 20.96
C ASN A 228 13.04 19.36 21.18
N LEU A 229 12.13 18.50 20.71
CA LEU A 229 10.68 18.71 20.90
C LEU A 229 10.18 17.97 22.16
N ILE A 230 10.32 18.60 23.32
CA ILE A 230 9.67 18.14 24.57
C ILE A 230 8.19 18.53 24.50
N VAL A 231 7.31 17.56 24.24
CA VAL A 231 5.86 17.76 24.36
C VAL A 231 5.48 17.58 25.84
N TYR A 232 4.96 18.64 26.47
CA TYR A 232 4.45 18.59 27.84
C TYR A 232 3.35 17.51 27.96
N GLY A 233 3.57 16.50 28.82
CA GLY A 233 2.57 15.46 29.12
C GLY A 233 2.84 14.06 28.55
N GLN A 234 3.96 13.82 27.86
CA GLN A 234 4.39 12.45 27.55
C GLN A 234 5.46 12.00 28.53
N SER A 235 5.17 10.96 29.32
CA SER A 235 6.18 10.25 30.10
C SER A 235 7.22 9.67 29.14
N LYS A 236 8.48 10.10 29.27
CA LYS A 236 9.62 9.55 28.53
C LYS A 236 9.62 8.02 28.62
N PRO A 237 9.67 7.27 27.50
CA PRO A 237 10.38 6.01 27.53
C PRO A 237 11.88 6.36 27.48
N CYS A 238 12.50 6.42 28.65
CA CYS A 238 13.96 6.47 28.72
C CYS A 238 14.48 5.11 28.24
N ILE A 239 14.99 5.04 27.02
CA ILE A 239 15.93 3.97 26.65
C ILE A 239 17.31 4.62 26.65
N SER A 240 17.91 4.66 27.83
CA SER A 240 19.37 4.66 27.97
C SER A 240 19.83 3.23 27.68
N GLY A 241 20.56 3.02 26.61
CA GLY A 241 21.08 1.69 26.26
C GLY A 241 22.27 1.81 25.34
N GLU A 242 23.45 1.54 25.91
CA GLU A 242 24.74 1.49 25.25
C GLU A 242 24.69 0.67 23.96
N SER A 243 25.27 1.23 22.88
CA SER A 243 25.48 0.53 21.62
C SER A 243 26.54 -0.55 21.80
N VAL A 244 26.11 -1.75 22.16
CA VAL A 244 26.92 -2.96 22.01
C VAL A 244 26.71 -3.46 20.59
N GLU A 245 27.53 -2.97 19.65
CA GLU A 245 27.69 -3.58 18.33
C GLU A 245 28.29 -4.99 18.51
N SER A 246 27.42 -5.97 18.69
CA SER A 246 27.78 -7.35 18.39
C SER A 246 27.50 -7.58 16.90
N ILE A 247 28.56 -7.49 16.10
CA ILE A 247 28.54 -7.87 14.69
C ILE A 247 28.35 -9.39 14.63
N ILE A 248 27.10 -9.84 14.70
CA ILE A 248 26.74 -11.18 14.24
C ILE A 248 26.50 -11.02 12.74
N ASN A 249 27.46 -11.48 11.93
CA ASN A 249 27.28 -11.72 10.50
C ASN A 249 26.26 -12.86 10.32
N VAL A 250 24.98 -12.59 10.59
CA VAL A 250 23.88 -13.45 10.17
C VAL A 250 23.74 -13.23 8.68
N ALA A 251 23.93 -14.28 7.88
CA ALA A 251 23.64 -14.25 6.46
C ALA A 251 22.20 -13.74 6.27
N LEU A 252 22.05 -12.56 5.66
CA LEU A 252 20.75 -11.93 5.46
C LEU A 252 19.99 -12.74 4.40
N THR A 253 19.00 -13.51 4.82
CA THR A 253 18.13 -14.27 3.91
C THR A 253 16.91 -13.43 3.56
N GLU A 254 16.89 -12.94 2.32
CA GLU A 254 15.76 -12.23 1.74
C GLU A 254 14.52 -13.15 1.70
N SER A 255 13.42 -12.77 2.36
CA SER A 255 12.21 -13.59 2.45
C SER A 255 10.97 -12.76 2.17
N TRP A 256 10.10 -13.27 1.29
CA TRP A 256 8.84 -12.66 0.92
C TRP A 256 7.72 -13.00 1.90
N TYR A 257 6.79 -12.06 2.08
CA TYR A 257 5.59 -12.20 2.90
C TYR A 257 4.39 -11.70 2.09
N GLN A 258 3.23 -12.33 2.23
CA GLN A 258 2.02 -12.01 1.49
C GLN A 258 0.90 -11.68 2.46
N PHE A 259 0.10 -10.66 2.16
CA PHE A 259 -1.14 -10.43 2.89
C PHE A 259 -2.08 -11.64 2.78
N LYS A 260 -2.69 -12.03 3.90
CA LYS A 260 -3.47 -13.27 4.03
C LYS A 260 -4.71 -13.31 3.12
N ASP A 261 -5.33 -12.16 2.89
CA ASP A 261 -6.53 -12.04 2.06
C ASP A 261 -6.21 -11.43 0.71
N MET A 262 -7.20 -11.43 -0.17
CA MET A 262 -7.10 -10.84 -1.50
C MET A 262 -8.33 -9.99 -1.76
N VAL A 263 -8.13 -8.84 -2.41
CA VAL A 263 -9.23 -7.96 -2.77
C VAL A 263 -9.65 -8.26 -4.19
N LYS A 264 -10.95 -8.50 -4.37
CA LYS A 264 -11.53 -8.73 -5.69
C LYS A 264 -11.99 -7.43 -6.33
N GLY A 265 -11.51 -7.16 -7.54
CA GLY A 265 -11.98 -6.03 -8.32
C GLY A 265 -13.47 -6.16 -8.67
N PHE A 266 -14.19 -5.04 -8.68
CA PHE A 266 -15.62 -4.99 -8.97
C PHE A 266 -15.99 -3.81 -9.86
N LYS A 267 -17.15 -3.92 -10.51
CA LYS A 267 -17.77 -2.85 -11.30
C LYS A 267 -18.95 -2.27 -10.56
N ASP A 268 -19.28 -1.03 -10.93
CA ASP A 268 -20.53 -0.41 -10.55
C ASP A 268 -21.73 -1.25 -11.05
N CYS A 269 -22.83 -1.19 -10.32
CA CYS A 269 -24.07 -1.89 -10.63
C CYS A 269 -25.17 -0.85 -10.89
N TYR A 270 -25.77 -0.85 -12.09
CA TYR A 270 -26.86 0.07 -12.43
C TYR A 270 -28.22 -0.63 -12.39
N ILE A 271 -29.22 0.04 -11.80
CA ILE A 271 -30.62 -0.39 -11.75
C ILE A 271 -31.47 0.76 -12.30
N HIS A 272 -32.16 0.55 -13.42
CA HIS A 272 -32.92 1.59 -14.12
C HIS A 272 -32.08 2.85 -14.42
N ASN A 273 -30.84 2.68 -14.88
CA ASN A 273 -29.85 3.76 -15.13
C ASN A 273 -29.43 4.58 -13.90
N VAL A 274 -29.82 4.16 -12.69
CA VAL A 274 -29.34 4.72 -11.44
C VAL A 274 -28.29 3.80 -10.86
N SER A 275 -27.17 4.35 -10.41
CA SER A 275 -26.16 3.54 -9.71
C SER A 275 -26.78 2.94 -8.45
N ALA A 276 -26.60 1.64 -8.22
CA ALA A 276 -27.03 0.97 -7.00
C ALA A 276 -26.42 1.60 -5.75
N SER A 277 -25.27 2.25 -5.93
CA SER A 277 -24.54 2.99 -4.91
C SER A 277 -25.33 4.24 -4.45
N GLU A 278 -26.09 4.89 -5.33
CA GLU A 278 -26.99 6.01 -4.99
C GLU A 278 -28.26 5.58 -4.24
N LEU A 279 -28.60 4.29 -4.31
CA LEU A 279 -29.77 3.69 -3.66
C LEU A 279 -29.47 3.25 -2.21
N TRP A 280 -28.28 3.56 -1.68
CA TRP A 280 -27.83 3.20 -0.33
C TRP A 280 -28.18 4.24 0.74
#